data_AF-A0A9E4WSV2-F1
#
_entry.id   AF-A0A9E4WSV2-F1
#
_cell.length_a   1.000
_cell.length_b   1.000
_cell.length_c   1.000
_cell.angle_alpha   90.00
_cell.angle_beta   90.00
_cell.angle_gamma   90.00
#
_symmetry.space_group_name_H-M   'P 1'
#
loop_
_entity.id
_entity.type
_entity.pdbx_description
1 polymer ?
#
loop_
_entity_poly.entity_id
_entity_poly.type
_entity_poly.pdbx_seq_one_letter_code
_entity_poly.pdbx_strand_id
1 'polypeptide(L)'
;MNVQNLRSKLLLSVLLGVVVYAGVTFFVDYNDVASSLADFNWALLPLILGLTTMNYLFRFAKWEYYLRIIGVEGLSRRDSFLIFFSGLGMVITPGKVGEWLKSYLLRQVHGTPIARSAPILIAERLTDSIALLIICAAGVFVFGDFWPAFVVVAVGAVLFVAVSRHRPTAMRIIHLGDRIP
;
A
#
# COMPACT_ATOMS: atom_id res chain seq x y z
N MET A 1 -0.11 17.78 -18.15
CA MET A 1 0.77 17.90 -16.97
C MET A 1 2.11 18.43 -17.44
N ASN A 2 2.47 19.67 -17.08
CA ASN A 2 3.61 20.37 -17.69
C ASN A 2 4.94 19.87 -17.10
N VAL A 3 5.94 19.57 -17.93
CA VAL A 3 7.21 18.93 -17.50
C VAL A 3 7.97 19.78 -16.47
N GLN A 4 7.87 21.10 -16.57
CA GLN A 4 8.45 22.05 -15.62
C GLN A 4 7.86 21.91 -14.20
N ASN A 5 6.56 21.62 -14.07
CA ASN A 5 5.93 21.40 -12.78
C ASN A 5 6.37 20.08 -12.13
N LEU A 6 6.70 19.07 -12.93
CA LEU A 6 7.20 17.79 -12.42
C LEU A 6 8.60 17.93 -11.84
N ARG A 7 9.48 18.68 -12.53
CA ARG A 7 10.83 18.98 -12.05
C ARG A 7 10.82 19.75 -10.73
N SER A 8 9.99 20.79 -10.64
CA SER A 8 9.86 21.57 -9.40
C SER A 8 9.35 20.72 -8.23
N LYS A 9 8.33 19.88 -8.46
CA LYS A 9 7.83 18.94 -7.44
C LYS A 9 8.88 17.90 -7.03
N LEU A 10 9.63 17.34 -7.97
CA LEU A 10 10.73 16.42 -7.67
C LEU A 10 11.83 17.08 -6.83
N LEU A 11 12.23 18.31 -7.19
CA LEU A 11 13.20 19.08 -6.42
C LEU A 11 12.69 19.39 -5.00
N LEU A 12 11.41 19.73 -4.87
CA LEU A 12 10.77 19.92 -3.56
C LEU A 12 10.79 18.63 -2.73
N SER A 13 10.47 17.47 -3.32
CA SER A 13 10.51 16.17 -2.64
C SER A 13 11.91 15.81 -2.18
N VAL A 14 12.93 16.06 -3.02
CA VAL A 14 14.33 15.82 -2.68
C VAL A 14 14.77 16.76 -1.55
N LEU A 15 14.47 18.05 -1.65
CA LEU A 15 14.77 19.04 -0.60
C LEU A 15 14.13 18.65 0.73
N LEU A 16 12.86 18.23 0.70
CA LEU A 16 12.13 17.78 1.88
C LEU A 16 12.76 16.51 2.47
N GLY A 17 13.19 15.57 1.63
CA GLY A 17 13.95 14.40 2.06
C GLY A 17 15.26 14.76 2.76
N VAL A 18 16.01 15.74 2.23
CA VAL A 18 17.24 16.25 2.85
C VAL A 18 16.95 16.92 4.19
N VAL A 19 15.90 17.73 4.29
CA VAL A 19 15.51 18.41 5.55
C VAL A 19 15.07 17.40 6.60
N VAL A 20 14.27 16.40 6.23
CA VAL A 20 13.86 15.33 7.14
C VAL A 20 15.07 14.52 7.60
N TYR A 21 15.95 14.13 6.67
CA TYR A 21 17.18 13.42 7.01
C TYR A 21 18.03 14.25 7.97
N ALA A 22 18.32 15.51 7.65
CA ALA A 22 19.06 16.41 8.52
C ALA A 22 18.40 16.54 9.89
N GLY A 23 17.08 16.71 9.95
CA GLY A 23 16.32 16.76 11.20
C GLY A 23 16.49 15.48 12.02
N VAL A 24 16.35 14.31 11.40
CA VAL A 24 16.60 13.03 12.07
C VAL A 24 18.03 12.95 12.59
N THR A 25 19.03 13.37 11.81
CA THR A 25 20.45 13.37 12.25
C THR A 25 20.72 14.39 13.37
N PHE A 26 19.96 15.48 13.46
CA PHE A 26 20.07 16.45 14.56
C PHE A 26 19.40 15.96 15.85
N PHE A 27 18.33 15.17 15.74
CA PHE A 27 17.57 14.66 16.90
C PHE A 27 18.01 13.26 17.36
N VAL A 28 18.63 12.47 16.49
CA VAL A 28 19.10 11.11 16.77
C VAL A 28 20.60 11.17 17.02
N ASP A 29 21.04 10.65 18.16
CA ASP A 29 22.46 10.52 18.47
C ASP A 29 23.11 9.58 17.44
N TYR A 30 24.05 10.11 16.66
CA TYR A 30 24.76 9.35 15.64
C TYR A 30 25.45 8.11 16.24
N ASN A 31 25.88 8.18 17.50
CA ASN A 31 26.52 7.07 18.20
C ASN A 31 25.55 5.90 18.43
N ASP A 32 24.27 6.17 18.69
CA ASP A 32 23.25 5.13 18.89
C ASP A 32 22.93 4.40 17.59
N VAL A 33 22.91 5.12 16.46
CA VAL A 33 22.70 4.51 15.13
C VAL A 33 23.93 3.69 14.71
N ALA A 34 25.14 4.23 14.93
CA ALA A 34 26.38 3.56 14.58
C ALA A 34 26.59 2.28 15.40
N SER A 35 26.32 2.32 16.71
CA SER A 35 26.37 1.14 17.58
C SER A 35 25.33 0.09 17.16
N SER A 36 24.09 0.50 16.90
CA SER A 36 23.03 -0.41 16.42
C SER A 36 23.40 -1.08 15.09
N LEU A 37 24.06 -0.37 14.16
CA LEU A 37 24.53 -0.94 12.89
C LEU A 37 25.73 -1.88 13.06
N ALA A 38 26.60 -1.60 14.03
CA ALA A 38 27.74 -2.46 14.36
C ALA A 38 27.29 -3.78 15.01
N ASP A 39 26.28 -3.73 15.87
CA ASP A 39 25.71 -4.90 16.54
C ASP A 39 24.74 -5.69 15.66
N PHE A 40 24.35 -5.15 14.50
CA PHE A 40 23.43 -5.81 13.59
C PHE A 40 24.06 -7.07 12.98
N ASN A 41 23.36 -8.20 13.08
CA ASN A 41 23.81 -9.45 12.46
C ASN A 41 23.59 -9.41 10.94
N TRP A 42 24.61 -8.99 10.20
CA TRP A 42 24.62 -8.91 8.75
C TRP A 42 24.35 -10.24 8.03
N ALA A 43 24.55 -11.39 8.69
CA ALA A 43 24.20 -12.69 8.12
C ALA A 43 22.67 -12.88 7.95
N LEU A 44 21.85 -12.11 8.68
CA LEU A 44 20.40 -12.08 8.50
C LEU A 44 19.98 -11.28 7.26
N LEU A 45 20.84 -10.44 6.70
CA LEU A 45 20.46 -9.53 5.61
C LEU A 45 19.98 -10.29 4.35
N PRO A 46 20.65 -11.36 3.86
CA PRO A 46 20.12 -12.15 2.76
C PRO A 46 18.75 -12.76 3.05
N LEU A 47 18.51 -13.19 4.30
CA LEU A 47 17.22 -13.75 4.72
C LEU A 47 16.13 -12.66 4.72
N ILE A 48 16.40 -11.48 5.27
CA ILE A 48 15.48 -10.34 5.29
C ILE A 48 15.12 -9.91 3.86
N LEU A 49 16.12 -9.78 2.98
CA LEU A 49 15.90 -9.44 1.57
C LEU A 49 15.13 -10.53 0.83
N GLY A 50 15.43 -11.80 1.09
CA GLY A 50 14.72 -12.95 0.52
C GLY A 50 13.25 -12.96 0.93
N LEU A 51 12.96 -12.81 2.23
CA LEU A 51 11.60 -12.74 2.76
C LEU A 51 10.83 -11.52 2.23
N THR A 52 11.50 -10.37 2.12
CA THR A 52 10.91 -9.15 1.56
C THR A 52 10.56 -9.32 0.08
N THR A 53 11.46 -9.92 -0.69
CA THR A 53 11.23 -10.22 -2.11
C THR A 53 10.07 -11.20 -2.26
N MET A 54 10.05 -12.26 -1.45
CA MET A 54 8.97 -13.24 -1.42
C MET A 54 7.61 -12.58 -1.11
N ASN A 55 7.59 -11.62 -0.18
CA ASN A 55 6.39 -10.85 0.12
C ASN A 55 5.85 -10.12 -1.12
N TYR A 56 6.72 -9.45 -1.89
CA TYR A 56 6.31 -8.77 -3.12
C TYR A 56 5.85 -9.74 -4.21
N LEU A 57 6.46 -10.93 -4.31
CA LEU A 57 6.02 -11.97 -5.24
C LEU A 57 4.62 -12.49 -4.90
N PHE A 58 4.29 -12.71 -3.63
CA PHE A 58 2.94 -13.11 -3.23
C PHE A 58 1.91 -12.02 -3.53
N ARG A 59 2.27 -10.75 -3.30
CA ARG A 59 1.40 -9.62 -3.68
C ARG A 59 1.18 -9.55 -5.19
N PHE A 60 2.22 -9.80 -5.99
CA PHE A 60 2.09 -9.88 -7.44
C PHE A 60 1.22 -11.06 -7.87
N ALA A 61 1.37 -12.24 -7.26
CA ALA A 61 0.52 -13.40 -7.53
C ALA A 61 -0.96 -13.11 -7.22
N LYS A 62 -1.23 -12.40 -6.11
CA LYS A 62 -2.58 -11.94 -5.75
C LYS A 62 -3.15 -10.98 -6.80
N TRP A 63 -2.36 -10.03 -7.30
CA TRP A 63 -2.74 -9.14 -8.40
C TRP A 63 -3.12 -9.91 -9.67
N GLU A 64 -2.27 -10.85 -10.09
CA GLU A 64 -2.53 -11.73 -11.24
C GLU A 64 -3.81 -12.54 -11.08
N TYR A 65 -4.06 -13.05 -9.87
CA TYR A 65 -5.29 -13.75 -9.54
C TYR A 65 -6.52 -12.87 -9.71
N TYR A 66 -6.49 -11.62 -9.22
CA TYR A 66 -7.59 -10.69 -9.39
C TYR A 66 -7.82 -10.27 -10.83
N LEU A 67 -6.76 -10.10 -11.64
CA LEU A 67 -6.90 -9.84 -13.07
C LEU A 67 -7.65 -10.96 -13.78
N ARG A 68 -7.39 -12.22 -13.42
CA ARG A 68 -8.15 -13.37 -13.96
C ARG A 68 -9.61 -13.35 -13.52
N ILE A 69 -9.90 -13.03 -12.27
CA ILE A 69 -11.29 -12.93 -11.78
C ILE A 69 -12.08 -11.91 -12.57
N ILE A 70 -11.49 -10.74 -12.83
CA ILE A 70 -12.19 -9.70 -13.61
C ILE A 70 -12.17 -10.00 -15.12
N GLY A 71 -11.61 -11.11 -15.57
CA GLY A 71 -11.59 -11.52 -16.98
C GLY A 71 -10.68 -10.66 -17.86
N VAL A 72 -9.50 -10.27 -17.36
CA VAL A 72 -8.45 -9.67 -18.19
C VAL A 72 -7.65 -10.80 -18.84
N GLU A 73 -7.80 -10.93 -20.15
CA GLU A 73 -7.16 -11.95 -20.98
C GLU A 73 -6.27 -11.29 -22.05
N GLY A 74 -5.10 -11.86 -22.35
CA GLY A 74 -4.20 -11.34 -23.38
C GLY A 74 -3.14 -10.34 -22.88
N LEU A 75 -3.16 -9.98 -21.60
CA LEU A 75 -2.08 -9.20 -20.98
C LEU A 75 -0.81 -10.06 -20.83
N SER A 76 0.33 -9.59 -21.34
CA SER A 76 1.60 -10.28 -21.15
C SER A 76 2.01 -10.27 -19.67
N ARG A 77 2.61 -11.36 -19.18
CA ARG A 77 3.08 -11.43 -17.79
C ARG A 77 4.11 -10.36 -17.46
N ARG A 78 4.94 -10.00 -18.43
CA ARG A 78 5.94 -8.94 -18.29
C ARG A 78 5.27 -7.57 -18.09
N ASP A 79 4.26 -7.27 -18.89
CA ASP A 79 3.53 -6.00 -18.76
C ASP A 79 2.78 -5.93 -17.43
N SER A 80 2.12 -7.01 -17.03
CA SER A 80 1.46 -7.04 -15.72
C SER A 80 2.46 -6.86 -14.56
N PHE A 81 3.63 -7.48 -14.66
CA PHE A 81 4.71 -7.30 -13.69
C PHE A 81 5.17 -5.84 -13.62
N LEU A 82 5.41 -5.19 -14.77
CA LEU A 82 5.78 -3.77 -14.83
C LEU A 82 4.67 -2.85 -14.29
N ILE A 83 3.41 -3.14 -14.60
CA ILE A 83 2.25 -2.42 -14.05
C ILE A 83 2.20 -2.57 -12.52
N PHE A 84 2.41 -3.78 -12.01
CA PHE A 84 2.41 -4.03 -10.57
C PHE A 84 3.54 -3.27 -9.85
N PHE A 85 4.78 -3.37 -10.34
CA PHE A 85 5.95 -2.75 -9.73
C PHE A 85 5.96 -1.23 -9.86
N SER A 86 5.49 -0.68 -10.98
CA SER A 86 5.30 0.78 -11.09
C SER A 86 4.29 1.31 -10.08
N GLY A 87 3.24 0.53 -9.77
CA GLY A 87 2.32 0.83 -8.68
C GLY A 87 2.96 0.84 -7.29
N LEU A 88 3.96 -0.02 -7.05
CA LEU A 88 4.69 -0.04 -5.76
C LEU A 88 5.47 1.27 -5.51
N GLY A 89 6.00 1.90 -6.57
CA GLY A 89 6.71 3.17 -6.45
C GLY A 89 5.85 4.30 -5.91
N MET A 90 4.52 4.20 -6.00
CA MET A 90 3.59 5.20 -5.49
C MET A 90 2.99 4.88 -4.12
N VAL A 91 3.50 3.85 -3.41
CA VAL A 91 3.01 3.46 -2.06
C VAL A 91 3.22 4.56 -1.01
N ILE A 92 4.20 5.45 -1.23
CA ILE A 92 4.51 6.59 -0.34
C ILE A 92 3.38 7.64 -0.30
N THR A 93 2.43 7.58 -1.24
CA THR A 93 1.29 8.51 -1.28
C THR A 93 0.33 8.32 -0.09
N PRO A 94 -0.26 9.41 0.44
CA PRO A 94 -1.21 9.32 1.56
C PRO A 94 -2.41 8.43 1.17
N GLY A 95 -2.78 7.51 2.06
CA GLY A 95 -3.86 6.55 1.82
C GLY A 95 -3.59 5.51 0.72
N LYS A 96 -2.35 5.39 0.24
CA LYS A 96 -1.97 4.53 -0.90
C LYS A 96 -2.76 4.80 -2.18
N VAL A 97 -3.24 6.04 -2.35
CA VAL A 97 -3.99 6.47 -3.56
C VAL A 97 -3.16 6.27 -4.83
N GLY A 98 -1.84 6.34 -4.72
CA GLY A 98 -0.91 6.07 -5.81
C GLY A 98 -0.99 4.65 -6.39
N GLU A 99 -1.48 3.66 -5.65
CA GLU A 99 -1.67 2.31 -6.20
C GLU A 99 -2.73 2.28 -7.31
N TRP A 100 -3.64 3.27 -7.36
CA TRP A 100 -4.61 3.45 -8.45
C TRP A 100 -3.95 3.69 -9.81
N LEU A 101 -2.67 4.05 -9.83
CA LEU A 101 -1.85 4.06 -11.05
C LEU A 101 -1.89 2.69 -11.76
N LYS A 102 -1.97 1.57 -11.03
CA LYS A 102 -2.09 0.23 -11.65
C LYS A 102 -3.31 0.13 -12.57
N SER A 103 -4.47 0.60 -12.10
CA SER A 103 -5.71 0.62 -12.90
C SER A 103 -5.59 1.54 -14.12
N TYR A 104 -4.92 2.68 -13.96
CA TYR A 104 -4.66 3.60 -15.07
C TYR A 104 -3.70 2.98 -16.11
N LEU A 105 -2.59 2.40 -15.68
CA LEU A 105 -1.62 1.75 -16.56
C LEU A 105 -2.21 0.53 -17.25
N LEU A 106 -3.03 -0.25 -16.55
CA LEU A 106 -3.77 -1.36 -17.15
C LEU A 106 -4.71 -0.88 -18.25
N ARG A 107 -5.37 0.28 -18.08
CA ARG A 107 -6.17 0.89 -19.14
C ARG A 107 -5.30 1.31 -20.33
N GLN A 108 -4.13 1.88 -20.09
CA GLN A 108 -3.23 2.35 -21.16
C GLN A 108 -2.61 1.21 -21.96
N VAL A 109 -2.19 0.14 -21.28
CA VAL A 109 -1.48 -1.00 -21.90
C VAL A 109 -2.44 -2.02 -22.50
N HIS A 110 -3.56 -2.28 -21.83
CA HIS A 110 -4.50 -3.36 -22.19
C HIS A 110 -5.89 -2.87 -22.61
N GLY A 111 -6.23 -1.61 -22.33
CA GLY A 111 -7.57 -1.08 -22.61
C GLY A 111 -8.64 -1.41 -21.56
N THR A 112 -8.30 -2.13 -20.48
CA THR A 112 -9.28 -2.48 -19.44
C THR A 112 -9.82 -1.21 -18.76
N PRO A 113 -11.15 -1.00 -18.70
CA PRO A 113 -11.72 0.17 -18.06
C PRO A 113 -11.32 0.27 -16.58
N ILE A 114 -10.99 1.47 -16.11
CA ILE A 114 -10.63 1.73 -14.70
C ILE A 114 -11.76 1.28 -13.76
N ALA A 115 -13.03 1.48 -14.15
CA ALA A 115 -14.18 1.03 -13.36
C ALA A 115 -14.21 -0.50 -13.13
N ARG A 116 -13.60 -1.29 -14.02
CA ARG A 116 -13.52 -2.76 -13.91
C ARG A 116 -12.35 -3.20 -13.03
N SER A 117 -11.24 -2.47 -13.05
CA SER A 117 -10.02 -2.80 -12.28
C SER A 117 -9.92 -2.12 -10.91
N ALA A 118 -10.57 -0.97 -10.70
CA ALA A 118 -10.58 -0.26 -9.42
C ALA A 118 -11.07 -1.10 -8.23
N PRO A 119 -12.10 -1.97 -8.36
CA PRO A 119 -12.52 -2.84 -7.27
C PRO A 119 -11.43 -3.82 -6.80
N ILE A 120 -10.46 -4.17 -7.65
CA ILE A 120 -9.33 -5.03 -7.27
C ILE A 120 -8.56 -4.40 -6.12
N LEU A 121 -8.26 -3.10 -6.21
CA LEU A 121 -7.47 -2.41 -5.19
C LEU A 121 -8.20 -2.40 -3.85
N ILE A 122 -9.51 -2.20 -3.86
CA ILE A 122 -10.34 -2.27 -2.65
C ILE A 122 -10.30 -3.70 -2.08
N ALA A 123 -10.44 -4.73 -2.93
CA ALA A 123 -10.34 -6.12 -2.50
C ALA A 123 -8.96 -6.45 -1.91
N GLU A 124 -7.88 -5.92 -2.47
CA GLU A 124 -6.53 -6.05 -1.92
C GLU A 124 -6.43 -5.46 -0.52
N ARG A 125 -7.04 -4.29 -0.27
CA ARG A 125 -7.04 -3.64 1.06
C ARG A 125 -7.90 -4.40 2.07
N LEU A 126 -9.08 -4.86 1.66
CA LEU A 126 -9.97 -5.62 2.53
C LEU A 126 -9.34 -6.95 2.95
N THR A 127 -8.73 -7.67 2.00
CA THR A 127 -8.04 -8.92 2.30
C THR A 127 -6.82 -8.71 3.20
N ASP A 128 -6.02 -7.66 2.97
CA ASP A 128 -4.91 -7.29 3.86
C ASP A 128 -5.42 -6.97 5.29
N SER A 129 -6.53 -6.24 5.40
CA SER A 129 -7.12 -5.86 6.71
C SER A 129 -7.65 -7.07 7.46
N ILE A 130 -8.34 -7.99 6.76
CA ILE A 130 -8.83 -9.24 7.35
C ILE A 130 -7.66 -10.09 7.84
N ALA A 131 -6.59 -10.22 7.04
CA ALA A 131 -5.40 -10.97 7.44
C ALA A 131 -4.76 -10.36 8.70
N LEU A 132 -4.64 -9.04 8.78
CA LEU A 132 -4.13 -8.35 9.97
C LEU A 132 -5.03 -8.57 11.19
N LEU A 133 -6.35 -8.51 11.04
CA LEU A 133 -7.28 -8.80 12.13
C LEU A 133 -7.14 -10.23 12.66
N ILE A 134 -6.97 -11.21 11.76
CA ILE A 134 -6.76 -12.60 12.15
C ILE A 134 -5.44 -12.75 12.92
N ILE A 135 -4.36 -12.13 12.45
CA ILE A 135 -3.06 -12.16 13.12
C ILE A 135 -3.15 -11.47 14.48
N CYS A 136 -3.80 -10.31 14.57
CA CYS A 136 -4.02 -9.61 15.84
C CYS A 136 -4.86 -10.44 16.80
N ALA A 137 -5.93 -11.08 16.32
CA ALA A 137 -6.77 -11.97 17.14
C ALA A 137 -5.96 -13.13 17.72
N ALA A 138 -5.11 -13.76 16.90
CA ALA A 138 -4.21 -14.82 17.34
C ALA A 138 -3.21 -14.30 18.39
N GLY A 139 -2.63 -13.12 18.18
CA GLY A 139 -1.73 -12.50 19.15
C GLY A 139 -2.40 -12.23 20.50
N VAL A 140 -3.59 -11.61 20.49
CA VAL A 140 -4.35 -11.36 21.73
C VAL A 140 -4.76 -12.67 22.41
N PHE A 141 -5.11 -13.70 21.65
CA PHE A 141 -5.44 -15.01 22.19
C PHE A 141 -4.25 -15.68 22.89
N VAL A 142 -3.04 -15.55 22.33
CA VAL A 142 -1.81 -16.16 22.89
C VAL A 142 -1.28 -15.37 24.09
N PHE A 143 -1.30 -14.03 24.02
CA PHE A 143 -0.65 -13.18 25.02
C PHE A 143 -1.62 -12.59 26.06
N GLY A 144 -2.95 -12.72 25.87
CA GLY A 144 -3.98 -12.35 26.86
C GLY A 144 -4.21 -10.85 27.07
N ASP A 145 -3.26 -10.00 26.69
CA ASP A 145 -3.34 -8.55 26.84
C ASP A 145 -3.98 -7.86 25.62
N PHE A 146 -4.49 -6.63 25.80
CA PHE A 146 -5.02 -5.76 24.75
C PHE A 146 -6.39 -6.12 24.12
N TRP A 147 -7.20 -6.96 24.77
CA TRP A 147 -8.57 -7.28 24.30
C TRP A 147 -9.44 -6.04 23.98
N PRO A 148 -9.45 -4.96 24.80
CA PRO A 148 -10.23 -3.76 24.50
C PRO A 148 -9.78 -3.08 23.20
N ALA A 149 -8.47 -2.97 22.96
CA ALA A 149 -7.92 -2.36 21.75
C ALA A 149 -8.26 -3.21 20.52
N PHE A 150 -8.19 -4.53 20.63
CA PHE A 150 -8.60 -5.44 19.56
C PHE A 150 -10.07 -5.28 19.20
N VAL A 151 -10.97 -5.21 20.18
CA VAL A 151 -12.41 -5.00 19.94
C VAL A 151 -12.65 -3.68 19.21
N VAL A 152 -12.01 -2.58 19.61
CA VAL A 152 -12.14 -1.28 18.93
C VAL A 152 -11.69 -1.37 17.47
N VAL A 153 -10.53 -1.98 17.20
CA VAL A 153 -10.01 -2.14 15.84
C VAL A 153 -10.90 -3.06 15.00
N ALA A 154 -11.35 -4.19 15.56
CA ALA A 154 -12.22 -5.14 14.88
C ALA A 154 -13.57 -4.51 14.52
N VAL A 155 -14.21 -3.82 15.47
CA VAL A 155 -15.46 -3.09 15.24
C VAL A 155 -15.27 -1.99 14.19
N GLY A 156 -14.19 -1.20 14.30
CA GLY A 156 -13.86 -0.18 13.31
C GLY A 156 -13.68 -0.74 11.90
N ALA A 157 -13.00 -1.88 11.77
CA ALA A 157 -12.81 -2.55 10.48
C ALA A 157 -14.13 -3.11 9.92
N VAL A 158 -14.97 -3.72 10.77
CA VAL A 158 -16.31 -4.21 10.37
C VAL A 158 -17.18 -3.05 9.90
N LEU A 159 -17.20 -1.92 10.63
CA LEU A 159 -17.92 -0.72 10.23
C LEU A 159 -17.41 -0.17 8.89
N PHE A 160 -16.08 -0.10 8.71
CA PHE A 160 -15.48 0.32 7.45
C PHE A 160 -15.91 -0.56 6.27
N VAL A 161 -15.90 -1.89 6.45
CA VAL A 161 -16.37 -2.85 5.44
C VAL A 161 -17.88 -2.66 5.18
N ALA A 162 -18.69 -2.52 6.23
CA ALA A 162 -20.14 -2.34 6.12
C ALA A 162 -20.50 -1.05 5.37
N VAL A 163 -19.83 0.05 5.68
CA VAL A 163 -19.98 1.34 4.97
C VAL A 163 -19.53 1.21 3.52
N SER A 164 -18.39 0.56 3.27
CA SER A 164 -17.87 0.33 1.91
C SER A 164 -18.82 -0.54 1.06
N ARG A 165 -19.54 -1.48 1.70
CA ARG A 165 -20.50 -2.37 1.04
C ARG A 165 -21.84 -1.68 0.76
N HIS A 166 -22.20 -0.67 1.55
CA HIS A 166 -23.40 0.13 1.33
C HIS A 166 -23.20 1.15 0.20
N ARG A 167 -23.60 0.75 -1.02
CA ARG A 167 -23.61 1.60 -2.23
C ARG A 167 -24.11 3.04 -2.03
N PRO A 168 -25.24 3.32 -1.35
CA PRO A 168 -25.72 4.69 -1.19
C PRO A 168 -24.82 5.56 -0.28
N THR A 169 -24.19 4.97 0.73
CA THR A 169 -23.31 5.68 1.66
C THR A 169 -21.96 5.96 1.03
N ALA A 170 -21.41 4.98 0.30
CA ALA A 170 -20.19 5.16 -0.49
C ALA A 170 -20.34 6.26 -1.55
N MET A 171 -21.45 6.28 -2.29
CA MET A 171 -21.74 7.34 -3.27
C MET A 171 -21.95 8.71 -2.62
N ARG A 172 -22.58 8.78 -1.44
CA ARG A 172 -22.71 10.05 -0.69
C ARG A 172 -21.36 10.58 -0.22
N ILE A 173 -20.46 9.73 0.25
CA ILE A 173 -19.11 10.12 0.67
C ILE A 173 -18.29 10.63 -0.53
N ILE A 174 -18.40 9.99 -1.69
CA ILE A 174 -17.76 10.44 -2.93
C ILE A 174 -18.31 11.82 -3.35
N HIS A 175 -19.63 12.01 -3.32
CA HIS A 175 -20.24 13.31 -3.62
C HIS A 175 -19.92 14.40 -2.60
N LEU A 176 -19.65 14.04 -1.33
CA LEU A 176 -19.20 14.98 -0.32
C LEU A 176 -17.73 15.39 -0.57
N GLY A 177 -16.91 14.45 -1.05
CA GLY A 177 -15.53 14.70 -1.46
C GLY A 177 -15.42 15.57 -2.72
N ASP A 178 -16.32 15.40 -3.69
CA ASP A 178 -16.40 16.25 -4.90
C ASP A 178 -16.77 17.71 -4.59
N ARG A 179 -17.22 18.02 -3.37
CA ARG A 179 -17.54 19.39 -2.92
C ARG A 179 -16.42 20.07 -2.16
N ILE A 180 -15.30 19.40 -1.93
CA ILE A 180 -14.12 20.00 -1.30
C ILE A 180 -13.17 20.41 -2.44
N PRO A 181 -12.87 21.72 -2.59
CA PRO A 181 -12.07 22.24 -3.70
C PRO A 181 -10.61 21.76 -3.69
#